data_AF-A0A6I3E5S9-F1
#
_entry.id   AF-A0A6I3E5S9-F1
#
_cell.length_a   1.000
_cell.length_b   1.000
_cell.length_c   1.000
_cell.angle_alpha   90.00
_cell.angle_beta   90.00
_cell.angle_gamma   90.00
#
_symmetry.space_group_name_H-M   'P 1'
#
loop_
_entity.id
_entity.type
_entity.pdbx_description
1 polymer ?
#
loop_
_entity_poly.entity_id
_entity_poly.type
_entity_poly.pdbx_seq_one_letter_code
_entity_poly.pdbx_strand_id
1 'polypeptide(L)'
;PQKEGTGYTDQELLQFGADAGITSKDFQSCVTGLKYQKWVKNGVQREAENRPVTATPTLYINDKELERPITNESIAAAIAKASK
;
A
#
# COMPACT_ATOMS: atom_id res chain seq x y z
N PRO A 1 5.19 -5.70 9.53
CA PRO A 1 5.26 -6.93 10.37
C PRO A 1 6.72 -7.35 10.48
N GLN A 2 7.09 -8.15 11.48
CA GLN A 2 8.50 -8.58 11.61
C GLN A 2 8.99 -9.39 10.39
N LYS A 3 8.07 -10.06 9.69
CA LYS A 3 8.33 -10.80 8.46
C LYS A 3 7.34 -10.40 7.37
N GLU A 4 7.84 -10.15 6.16
CA GLU A 4 6.99 -9.93 4.99
C GLU A 4 6.11 -11.15 4.69
N GLY A 5 4.90 -10.91 4.19
CA GLY A 5 3.92 -11.96 3.86
C GLY A 5 3.14 -12.54 5.05
N THR A 6 3.58 -12.34 6.30
CA THR A 6 2.83 -12.78 7.49
C THR A 6 1.60 -11.89 7.78
N GLY A 7 1.67 -10.61 7.39
CA GLY A 7 0.64 -9.64 7.74
C GLY A 7 0.68 -9.23 9.23
N TYR A 8 -0.15 -8.26 9.59
CA TYR A 8 -0.43 -7.90 10.98
C TYR A 8 -1.73 -8.56 11.42
N THR A 9 -1.85 -8.87 12.71
CA THR A 9 -3.10 -9.33 13.33
C THR A 9 -4.09 -8.19 13.48
N ASP A 10 -5.38 -8.53 13.59
CA ASP A 10 -6.43 -7.52 13.85
C ASP A 10 -6.13 -6.71 15.12
N GLN A 11 -5.59 -7.33 16.18
CA GLN A 11 -5.26 -6.63 17.42
C GLN A 11 -4.13 -5.61 17.21
N GLU A 12 -3.09 -5.96 16.46
CA GLU A 12 -2.03 -5.01 16.11
C GLU A 12 -2.57 -3.85 15.26
N LEU A 13 -3.44 -4.14 14.28
CA LEU A 13 -4.08 -3.11 13.46
C LEU A 13 -4.96 -2.17 14.29
N LEU A 14 -5.70 -2.71 15.27
CA LEU A 14 -6.50 -1.90 16.21
C LEU A 14 -5.61 -1.03 17.09
N GLN A 15 -4.49 -1.57 17.58
CA GLN A 15 -3.53 -0.81 18.38
C GLN A 15 -2.91 0.33 17.57
N PHE A 16 -2.50 0.09 16.32
CA PHE A 16 -1.98 1.15 15.45
C PHE A 16 -3.02 2.24 15.20
N GLY A 17 -4.30 1.87 15.05
CA GLY A 17 -5.40 2.84 14.98
C GLY A 17 -5.48 3.71 16.23
N ALA A 18 -5.41 3.09 17.41
CA ALA A 18 -5.43 3.81 18.69
C ALA A 18 -4.22 4.73 18.85
N ASP A 19 -3.02 4.27 18.51
CA ASP A 19 -1.78 5.06 18.53
C ASP A 19 -1.84 6.27 17.58
N ALA A 20 -2.57 6.13 16.47
CA ALA A 20 -2.87 7.21 15.52
C ALA A 20 -4.08 8.08 15.94
N GLY A 21 -4.70 7.84 17.10
CA GLY A 21 -5.83 8.60 17.63
C GLY A 21 -7.22 8.16 17.12
N ILE A 22 -7.32 7.04 16.41
CA ILE A 22 -8.58 6.50 15.88
C ILE A 22 -9.19 5.55 16.92
N THR A 23 -10.10 6.07 17.75
CA THR A 23 -10.74 5.32 18.85
C THR A 23 -12.20 4.97 18.60
N SER A 24 -12.74 5.29 17.42
CA SER A 24 -14.13 5.04 17.07
C SER A 24 -14.46 3.54 17.00
N LYS A 25 -15.67 3.17 17.44
CA LYS A 25 -16.19 1.80 17.29
C LYS A 25 -16.32 1.40 15.81
N ASP A 26 -16.57 2.35 14.94
CA ASP A 26 -16.68 2.12 13.49
C ASP A 26 -15.37 1.61 12.90
N PHE A 27 -14.22 2.12 13.37
CA PHE A 27 -12.91 1.60 12.97
C PHE A 27 -12.71 0.16 13.47
N GLN A 28 -13.08 -0.10 14.72
CA GLN A 28 -12.98 -1.45 15.27
C GLN A 28 -13.80 -2.45 14.44
N SER A 29 -15.06 -2.13 14.15
CA SER A 29 -15.92 -2.97 13.29
C SER A 29 -15.42 -3.05 11.84
N CYS A 30 -14.74 -2.01 11.36
CA CYS A 30 -14.14 -2.02 10.03
C CYS A 30 -13.00 -3.05 9.90
N VAL A 31 -12.10 -3.08 10.89
CA VAL A 31 -10.96 -4.01 10.92
C VAL A 31 -11.46 -5.45 11.10
N THR A 32 -12.17 -5.72 12.19
CA THR A 32 -12.60 -7.09 12.54
C THR A 32 -13.68 -7.64 11.59
N GLY A 33 -14.48 -6.76 11.00
CA GLY A 33 -15.48 -7.11 10.01
C GLY A 33 -14.95 -7.22 8.58
N LEU A 34 -13.64 -7.01 8.35
CA LEU A 34 -13.00 -7.06 7.03
C LEU A 34 -13.71 -6.17 5.99
N LYS A 35 -14.20 -5.00 6.41
CA LYS A 35 -15.10 -4.13 5.63
C LYS A 35 -14.60 -3.83 4.21
N TYR A 36 -13.28 -3.69 4.05
CA TYR A 36 -12.64 -3.36 2.77
C TYR A 36 -12.00 -4.55 2.04
N GLN A 37 -12.23 -5.79 2.47
CA GLN A 37 -11.62 -6.97 1.86
C GLN A 37 -11.88 -7.08 0.36
N LYS A 38 -13.11 -6.75 -0.09
CA LYS A 38 -13.45 -6.75 -1.52
C LYS A 38 -12.62 -5.75 -2.32
N TRP A 39 -12.38 -4.55 -1.76
CA TRP A 39 -11.54 -3.55 -2.41
C TRP A 39 -10.08 -4.00 -2.48
N VAL A 40 -9.54 -4.60 -1.41
CA VAL A 40 -8.18 -5.15 -1.42
C VAL A 40 -8.03 -6.25 -2.48
N LYS A 41 -8.94 -7.23 -2.52
CA LYS A 41 -8.86 -8.37 -3.44
C LYS A 41 -9.13 -7.98 -4.89
N ASN A 42 -10.15 -7.16 -5.14
CA ASN A 42 -10.61 -6.91 -6.51
C ASN A 42 -10.08 -5.61 -7.10
N GLY A 43 -9.62 -4.67 -6.27
CA GLY A 43 -9.01 -3.42 -6.70
C GLY A 43 -7.49 -3.51 -6.66
N VAL A 44 -6.93 -3.62 -5.46
CA VAL A 44 -5.48 -3.50 -5.23
C VAL A 44 -4.71 -4.68 -5.80
N GLN A 45 -5.08 -5.91 -5.42
CA GLN A 45 -4.39 -7.12 -5.90
C GLN A 45 -4.52 -7.27 -7.42
N ARG A 46 -5.71 -7.00 -7.97
CA ARG A 46 -5.94 -7.08 -9.41
C ARG A 46 -5.09 -6.08 -10.20
N GLU A 47 -4.92 -4.86 -9.69
CA GLU A 47 -4.07 -3.86 -10.33
C GLU A 47 -2.59 -4.25 -10.28
N ALA A 48 -2.13 -4.81 -9.16
CA ALA A 48 -0.76 -5.32 -9.04
C ALA A 48 -0.47 -6.44 -10.06
N GLU A 49 -1.45 -7.33 -10.32
CA GLU A 49 -1.35 -8.36 -11.35
C GLU A 49 -1.35 -7.80 -12.78
N ASN A 50 -2.13 -6.75 -13.04
CA ASN A 50 -2.20 -6.12 -14.37
C ASN A 50 -0.93 -5.32 -14.72
N ARG A 51 -0.27 -4.72 -13.72
CA ARG A 51 0.99 -3.97 -13.88
C ARG A 51 2.21 -4.80 -13.48
N PRO A 52 2.28 -6.06 -13.93
CA PRO A 52 3.02 -7.19 -13.33
C PRO A 52 4.00 -6.85 -12.17
N VAL A 53 3.46 -6.43 -11.02
CA VAL A 53 4.27 -6.04 -9.86
C VAL A 53 4.83 -7.29 -9.19
N THR A 54 6.14 -7.49 -9.26
CA THR A 54 6.82 -8.69 -8.73
C THR A 54 7.51 -8.48 -7.38
N ALA A 55 7.70 -7.21 -6.97
CA ALA A 55 8.32 -6.85 -5.70
C ALA A 55 7.80 -5.49 -5.21
N THR A 56 7.86 -5.24 -3.91
CA THR A 56 7.46 -3.96 -3.32
C THR A 56 8.67 -3.24 -2.71
N PRO A 57 8.72 -1.90 -2.71
CA PRO A 57 7.86 -1.00 -3.50
C PRO A 57 8.21 -1.07 -5.00
N THR A 58 7.22 -0.93 -5.89
CA THR A 58 7.38 -0.64 -7.33
C THR A 58 6.63 0.66 -7.60
N LEU A 59 7.25 1.59 -8.34
CA LEU A 59 6.70 2.92 -8.59
C LEU A 59 6.40 3.09 -10.08
N TYR A 60 5.23 3.63 -10.40
CA TYR A 60 4.87 4.10 -11.74
C TYR A 60 4.68 5.61 -11.72
N ILE A 61 5.31 6.33 -12.65
CA ILE A 61 5.12 7.77 -12.88
C ILE A 61 4.61 7.94 -14.31
N ASN A 62 3.36 8.40 -14.48
CA ASN A 62 2.65 8.46 -15.76
C ASN A 62 2.77 7.14 -16.56
N ASP A 63 2.36 6.04 -15.93
CA ASP A 63 2.37 4.67 -16.47
C ASP A 63 3.74 4.08 -16.83
N LYS A 64 4.84 4.79 -16.54
CA LYS A 64 6.21 4.28 -16.69
C LYS A 64 6.74 3.80 -15.37
N GLU A 65 7.16 2.55 -15.32
CA GLU A 65 7.83 1.99 -14.15
C GLU A 65 9.17 2.70 -13.91
N LEU A 66 9.46 3.03 -12.66
CA LEU A 66 10.76 3.52 -12.23
C LEU A 66 11.67 2.33 -11.93
N GLU A 67 12.78 2.24 -12.66
CA GLU A 67 13.79 1.21 -12.43
C GLU A 67 14.41 1.31 -11.03
N ARG A 68 14.82 0.17 -10.48
CA ARG A 68 15.50 0.08 -9.19
C ARG A 68 16.99 0.47 -9.34
N PRO A 69 17.63 1.05 -8.31
CA PRO A 69 17.08 1.38 -6.99
C PRO A 69 16.17 2.63 -7.02
N ILE A 70 15.11 2.58 -6.22
CA ILE A 70 14.21 3.71 -6.02
C ILE A 70 14.84 4.62 -4.96
N THR A 71 15.28 5.81 -5.37
CA THR A 71 15.86 6.84 -4.50
C THR A 71 15.12 8.16 -4.68
N ASN A 72 15.35 9.11 -3.78
CA ASN A 72 14.74 10.43 -3.91
C ASN A 72 15.16 11.12 -5.22
N GLU A 73 16.41 10.95 -5.64
CA GLU A 73 16.95 11.51 -6.87
C GLU A 73 16.31 10.86 -8.10
N SER A 74 16.14 9.53 -8.12
CA SER A 74 15.52 8.85 -9.27
C SER A 74 14.03 9.18 -9.42
N ILE A 75 13.32 9.33 -8.29
CA ILE A 75 11.93 9.83 -8.28
C ILE A 75 11.87 11.27 -8.82
N ALA A 76 12.69 12.17 -8.30
CA ALA A 76 12.69 13.58 -8.72
C ALA A 76 12.99 13.73 -10.22
N ALA A 77 13.96 12.98 -10.74
CA ALA A 77 14.31 12.97 -12.15
C ALA A 77 13.15 12.45 -13.04
N ALA A 78 12.49 11.37 -12.62
CA ALA A 78 11.34 10.82 -13.33
C ALA A 78 10.14 11.79 -13.35
N ILE A 79 9.86 12.48 -12.25
CA ILE A 79 8.84 13.54 -12.18
C ILE A 79 9.19 14.67 -13.15
N ALA A 80 10.42 15.21 -13.08
CA ALA A 80 10.84 16.31 -13.94
C ALA A 80 10.77 15.98 -15.45
N LYS A 81 10.99 14.71 -15.81
CA LYS A 81 10.83 14.20 -17.18
C LYS A 81 9.36 14.06 -17.58
N ALA A 82 8.49 13.73 -16.64
CA ALA A 82 7.06 13.51 -16.87
C ALA A 82 6.23 14.81 -16.89
N SER A 83 6.76 15.91 -16.36
CA SER A 83 6.14 17.25 -16.39
C SER A 83 6.42 18.05 -17.67
N LYS A 84 7.14 17.48 -18.64
CA LYS A 84 7.43 18.06 -19.95
C LYS A 84 6.61 17.34 -21.02
#